data_AF-A0A815UQT8-F1
#
_entry.id   AF-A0A815UQT8-F1
#
_cell.length_a   1.000
_cell.length_b   1.000
_cell.length_c   1.000
_cell.angle_alpha   90.00
_cell.angle_beta   90.00
_cell.angle_gamma   90.00
#
_symmetry.space_group_name_H-M   'P 1'
#
loop_
_entity.id
_entity.type
_entity.pdbx_description
1 polymer ?
#
loop_
_entity_poly.entity_id
_entity_poly.type
_entity_poly.pdbx_seq_one_letter_code
_entity_poly.pdbx_strand_id
1 'polypeptide(L)'
;SIRMKNYFNKKQLKLLYRGPSYVAPCQLQFLEKQYQPLQQQLLVDLVKKYPNDKKIFNMIEEKTKEEFFKLFSLSNGKIPSTILERAHNERQLISTIQQCLHTHGLILRRISDHTNRFYLIEEKLFHEQC
;
A
#
# COMPACT_ATOMS: atom_id res chain seq x y z
N SER A 1 0.66 -14.82 -26.86
CA SER A 1 0.27 -13.80 -25.86
C SER A 1 -1.20 -13.47 -26.05
N ILE A 2 -2.01 -13.70 -25.02
CA ILE A 2 -3.46 -13.47 -25.07
C ILE A 2 -3.76 -11.97 -24.90
N ARG A 3 -4.69 -11.43 -25.70
CA ARG A 3 -5.04 -10.01 -25.66
C ARG A 3 -5.80 -9.66 -24.38
N MET A 4 -5.18 -8.86 -23.51
CA MET A 4 -5.79 -8.39 -22.23
C MET A 4 -7.13 -7.67 -22.40
N LYS A 5 -7.34 -6.98 -23.54
CA LYS A 5 -8.59 -6.26 -23.83
C LYS A 5 -9.83 -7.17 -23.91
N ASN A 6 -9.64 -8.47 -24.10
CA ASN A 6 -10.75 -9.43 -24.18
C ASN A 6 -11.26 -9.84 -22.78
N TYR A 7 -10.43 -9.66 -21.74
CA TYR A 7 -10.73 -10.13 -20.38
C TYR A 7 -10.92 -8.99 -19.39
N PHE A 8 -10.30 -7.83 -19.64
CA PHE A 8 -10.30 -6.72 -18.70
C PHE A 8 -10.93 -5.46 -19.30
N ASN A 9 -11.76 -4.81 -18.48
CA ASN A 9 -12.34 -3.52 -18.80
C ASN A 9 -11.31 -2.38 -18.70
N LYS A 10 -11.69 -1.19 -19.18
CA LYS A 10 -10.81 0.00 -19.18
C LYS A 10 -10.28 0.38 -17.79
N LYS A 11 -11.05 0.19 -16.71
CA LYS A 11 -10.63 0.53 -15.34
C LYS A 11 -9.58 -0.45 -14.83
N GLN A 12 -9.80 -1.74 -15.07
CA GLN A 12 -8.84 -2.80 -14.73
C GLN A 12 -7.52 -2.62 -15.51
N LEU A 13 -7.59 -2.36 -16.82
CA LEU A 13 -6.40 -2.07 -17.63
C LEU A 13 -5.65 -0.82 -17.13
N LYS A 14 -6.37 0.25 -16.81
CA LYS A 14 -5.76 1.47 -16.23
C LYS A 14 -5.06 1.18 -14.91
N LEU A 15 -5.63 0.32 -14.06
CA LEU A 15 -5.01 -0.07 -12.79
C LEU A 15 -3.71 -0.85 -13.03
N LEU A 16 -3.72 -1.82 -13.95
CA LEU A 16 -2.54 -2.62 -14.28
C LEU A 16 -1.41 -1.75 -14.86
N TYR A 17 -1.73 -0.80 -15.73
CA TYR A 17 -0.72 0.06 -16.36
C TYR A 17 -0.23 1.21 -15.47
N ARG A 18 -0.63 1.29 -14.19
CA ARG A 18 -0.05 2.28 -13.27
C ARG A 18 1.39 1.89 -12.96
N GLY A 19 2.32 2.69 -13.49
CA GLY A 19 3.76 2.48 -13.43
C GLY A 19 4.34 2.29 -12.02
N PRO A 20 5.66 2.04 -11.91
CA PRO A 20 6.32 1.68 -10.66
C PRO A 20 6.31 2.77 -9.58
N SER A 21 6.01 4.02 -9.95
CA SER A 21 5.80 5.14 -9.01
C SER A 21 4.43 5.11 -8.32
N TYR A 22 3.60 4.11 -8.64
CA TYR A 22 2.29 3.97 -8.05
C TYR A 22 2.36 3.41 -6.62
N VAL A 23 2.08 4.28 -5.64
CA VAL A 23 1.84 3.85 -4.26
C VAL A 23 0.35 3.57 -4.10
N ALA A 24 0.00 2.34 -3.76
CA ALA A 24 -1.38 1.98 -3.51
C ALA A 24 -1.88 2.71 -2.25
N PRO A 25 -3.09 3.32 -2.26
CA PRO A 25 -3.66 4.00 -1.11
C PRO A 25 -3.66 3.18 0.19
N CYS A 26 -3.78 1.85 0.09
CA CYS A 26 -3.69 0.96 1.25
C CYS A 26 -2.29 0.92 1.89
N GLN A 27 -1.22 1.26 1.16
CA GLN A 27 0.13 1.39 1.71
C GLN A 27 0.27 2.64 2.58
N LEU A 28 -0.54 3.68 2.36
CA LEU A 28 -0.58 4.85 3.26
C LEU A 28 -1.13 4.48 4.65
N GLN A 29 -2.11 3.56 4.73
CA GLN A 29 -2.57 3.00 6.01
C GLN A 29 -1.51 2.16 6.72
N PHE A 30 -0.51 1.66 5.98
CA PHE A 30 0.60 0.89 6.55
C PHE A 30 1.66 1.80 7.19
N LEU A 31 1.77 3.06 6.75
CA LEU A 31 2.67 4.05 7.37
C LEU A 31 2.29 4.34 8.82
N GLU A 32 0.98 4.34 9.15
CA GLU A 32 0.52 4.42 10.54
C GLU A 32 1.01 3.24 11.40
N LYS A 33 1.16 2.04 10.82
CA LYS A 33 1.71 0.88 11.52
C LYS A 33 3.24 0.90 11.64
N GLN A 34 3.94 1.60 10.75
CA GLN A 34 5.39 1.82 10.86
C GLN A 34 5.78 2.89 11.88
N TYR A 35 4.80 3.57 12.48
CA TYR A 35 5.02 4.55 13.57
C TYR A 35 5.48 3.91 14.88
N GLN A 36 5.00 2.69 15.19
CA GLN A 36 5.33 1.99 16.44
C GLN A 36 6.86 1.81 16.65
N PRO A 37 7.63 1.32 15.65
CA PRO A 37 9.09 1.25 15.75
C PRO A 37 9.79 2.60 15.93
N LEU A 38 9.34 3.65 15.23
CA LEU A 38 9.90 5.01 15.32
C LEU A 38 9.62 5.66 16.68
N GLN A 39 8.41 5.46 17.20
CA GLN A 39 8.04 5.89 18.55
C GLN A 39 8.90 5.18 19.60
N GLN A 40 9.13 3.87 19.44
CA GLN A 40 9.99 3.10 20.33
C GLN A 40 11.46 3.56 20.29
N GLN A 41 12.01 3.86 19.11
CA GLN A 41 13.38 4.38 19.00
C GLN A 41 13.55 5.75 19.67
N LEU A 42 12.62 6.68 19.45
CA LEU A 42 12.62 7.98 20.11
C LEU A 42 12.49 7.86 21.64
N LEU A 43 11.63 6.97 22.12
CA LEU A 43 11.50 6.68 23.55
C LEU A 43 12.81 6.13 24.14
N VAL A 44 13.49 5.22 23.45
CA VAL A 44 14.78 4.65 23.89
C VAL A 44 15.87 5.71 24.00
N ASP A 45 15.98 6.60 23.02
CA ASP A 45 16.98 7.68 23.04
C ASP A 45 16.68 8.73 24.13
N LEU A 46 15.40 8.97 24.43
CA LEU A 46 14.96 9.86 25.51
C LEU A 46 15.16 9.25 26.90
N VAL A 47 14.90 7.94 27.10
CA VAL A 47 15.21 7.23 28.36
C VAL A 47 16.71 7.29 28.64
N LYS A 48 17.57 7.14 27.62
CA LYS A 48 19.02 7.26 27.78
C LYS A 48 19.46 8.67 28.23
N LYS A 49 18.76 9.71 27.77
CA LYS A 49 19.10 11.10 28.05
C LYS A 49 18.54 11.61 29.38
N TYR A 50 17.45 11.02 29.88
CA TYR A 50 16.79 11.39 31.14
C TYR A 50 16.38 10.15 31.97
N PRO A 51 17.34 9.39 32.52
CA PRO A 51 17.10 8.03 33.02
C PRO A 51 16.24 7.93 34.29
N ASN A 52 16.10 9.00 35.08
CA ASN A 52 15.51 8.93 36.43
C ASN A 52 14.30 9.84 36.67
N ASP A 53 13.79 10.50 35.63
CA ASP A 53 12.73 11.48 35.80
C ASP A 53 11.48 11.07 35.01
N LYS A 54 10.74 10.10 35.56
CA LYS A 54 9.50 9.55 34.99
C LYS A 54 8.49 10.65 34.64
N LYS A 55 8.47 11.76 35.38
CA LYS A 55 7.61 12.90 35.09
C LYS A 55 8.04 13.62 33.82
N ILE A 56 9.34 13.89 33.66
CA ILE A 56 9.88 14.51 32.44
C ILE A 56 9.69 13.58 31.25
N PHE A 57 9.89 12.26 31.43
CA PHE A 57 9.67 11.27 30.38
C PHE A 57 8.22 11.24 29.89
N ASN A 58 7.26 11.11 30.81
CA ASN A 58 5.84 11.14 30.46
C ASN A 58 5.45 12.49 29.83
N MET A 59 6.00 13.60 30.33
CA MET A 59 5.74 14.92 29.75
C MET A 59 6.29 15.04 28.33
N ILE A 60 7.50 14.55 28.05
CA ILE A 60 8.09 14.59 26.70
C ILE A 60 7.34 13.62 25.78
N GLU A 61 6.99 12.43 26.25
CA GLU A 61 6.20 11.46 25.49
C GLU A 61 4.84 12.05 25.08
N GLU A 62 4.11 12.62 26.04
CA GLU A 62 2.81 13.28 25.76
C GLU A 62 3.00 14.48 24.84
N LYS A 63 4.01 15.32 25.05
CA LYS A 63 4.26 16.49 24.19
C LYS A 63 4.70 16.11 22.77
N THR A 64 5.40 14.99 22.61
CA THR A 64 5.81 14.43 21.31
C THR A 64 4.59 13.85 20.59
N LYS A 65 3.73 13.11 21.31
CA LYS A 65 2.44 12.65 20.77
C LYS A 65 1.59 13.85 20.36
N GLU A 66 1.46 14.86 21.22
CA GLU A 66 0.70 16.08 20.94
C GLU A 66 1.22 16.83 19.71
N GLU A 67 2.53 17.08 19.59
CA GLU A 67 3.09 17.76 18.42
C GLU A 67 2.98 16.92 17.15
N PHE A 68 3.15 15.59 17.24
CA PHE A 68 2.90 14.69 16.10
C PHE A 68 1.42 14.73 15.68
N PHE A 69 0.50 14.54 16.62
CA PHE A 69 -0.93 14.61 16.34
C PHE A 69 -1.33 15.99 15.87
N LYS A 70 -0.70 17.06 16.33
CA LYS A 70 -0.92 18.42 15.87
C LYS A 70 -0.40 18.61 14.44
N LEU A 71 0.78 18.10 14.09
CA LEU A 71 1.27 18.10 12.70
C LEU A 71 0.38 17.26 11.77
N PHE A 72 -0.07 16.10 12.24
CA PHE A 72 -0.95 15.18 11.50
C PHE A 72 -2.42 15.65 11.45
N SER A 73 -2.86 16.40 12.45
CA SER A 73 -4.22 16.99 12.53
C SER A 73 -4.29 18.35 11.86
N LEU A 74 -3.19 19.13 11.83
CA LEU A 74 -3.02 20.30 10.96
C LEU A 74 -3.07 19.86 9.48
N SER A 75 -2.64 18.63 9.17
CA SER A 75 -2.97 17.96 7.92
C SER A 75 -4.33 17.25 7.97
N ASN A 76 -5.41 17.90 8.46
CA ASN A 76 -6.79 17.38 8.47
C ASN A 76 -6.89 15.84 8.62
N GLY A 77 -6.54 15.33 9.81
CA GLY A 77 -6.37 13.90 10.16
C GLY A 77 -7.61 13.00 10.03
N LYS A 78 -8.24 12.99 8.87
CA LYS A 78 -8.96 11.87 8.28
C LYS A 78 -8.32 11.69 6.91
N ILE A 79 -7.81 10.49 6.62
CA ILE A 79 -7.52 10.09 5.24
C ILE A 79 -8.74 10.54 4.41
N PRO A 80 -8.58 11.44 3.42
CA PRO A 80 -9.71 11.98 2.68
C PRO A 80 -10.63 10.86 2.23
N SER A 81 -11.95 11.02 2.36
CA SER A 81 -12.92 9.99 1.97
C SER A 81 -12.66 9.49 0.54
N THR A 82 -12.19 10.38 -0.33
CA THR A 82 -11.77 10.07 -1.70
C THR A 82 -10.62 9.05 -1.79
N ILE A 83 -9.67 9.06 -0.84
CA ILE A 83 -8.59 8.07 -0.76
C ILE A 83 -9.12 6.72 -0.26
N LEU A 84 -10.05 6.72 0.71
CA LEU A 84 -10.68 5.50 1.21
C LEU A 84 -11.57 4.85 0.15
N GLU A 85 -12.41 5.63 -0.53
CA GLU A 85 -13.23 5.20 -1.65
C GLU A 85 -12.37 4.65 -2.79
N ARG A 86 -11.27 5.34 -3.11
CA ARG A 86 -10.30 4.86 -4.10
C ARG A 86 -9.68 3.52 -3.67
N ALA A 87 -9.26 3.38 -2.41
CA ALA A 87 -8.70 2.13 -1.90
C ALA A 87 -9.71 0.98 -2.01
N HIS A 88 -10.97 1.24 -1.67
CA HIS A 88 -12.06 0.27 -1.77
C HIS A 88 -12.29 -0.15 -3.23
N ASN A 89 -12.43 0.83 -4.13
CA ASN A 89 -12.63 0.60 -5.56
C ASN A 89 -11.49 -0.21 -6.18
N GLU A 90 -10.24 0.08 -5.81
CA GLU A 90 -9.08 -0.65 -6.31
C GLU A 90 -9.02 -2.08 -5.78
N ARG A 91 -9.36 -2.32 -4.51
CA ARG A 91 -9.50 -3.67 -3.98
C ARG A 91 -10.54 -4.48 -4.76
N GLN A 92 -11.69 -3.89 -5.06
CA GLN A 92 -12.71 -4.54 -5.90
C GLN A 92 -12.20 -4.84 -7.31
N LEU A 93 -11.47 -3.90 -7.94
CA LEU A 93 -10.86 -4.12 -9.24
C LEU A 93 -9.82 -5.26 -9.22
N ILE A 94 -8.99 -5.35 -8.18
CA ILE A 94 -8.02 -6.44 -8.02
C ILE A 94 -8.75 -7.78 -7.86
N SER A 95 -9.76 -7.83 -6.99
CA SER A 95 -10.55 -9.05 -6.77
C SER A 95 -11.21 -9.54 -8.05
N THR A 96 -11.78 -8.64 -8.85
CA THR A 96 -12.43 -9.02 -10.13
C THR A 96 -11.40 -9.45 -11.19
N ILE A 97 -10.21 -8.86 -11.21
CA ILE A 97 -9.10 -9.32 -12.08
C ILE A 97 -8.70 -10.74 -11.67
N GLN A 98 -8.48 -11.00 -10.37
CA GLN A 98 -8.10 -12.31 -9.85
C GLN A 98 -9.15 -13.38 -10.16
N GLN A 99 -10.43 -13.07 -9.96
CA GLN A 99 -11.53 -13.97 -10.30
C GLN A 99 -11.55 -14.28 -11.80
N CYS A 100 -11.41 -13.26 -12.65
CA CYS A 100 -11.36 -13.44 -14.10
C CYS A 100 -10.20 -14.34 -14.52
N LEU A 101 -9.01 -14.13 -13.95
CA LEU A 101 -7.83 -14.96 -14.20
C LEU A 101 -8.10 -16.43 -13.81
N HIS A 102 -8.64 -16.66 -12.62
CA HIS A 102 -8.94 -18.00 -12.13
C HIS A 102 -9.98 -18.71 -12.98
N THR A 103 -11.09 -18.04 -13.32
CA THR A 103 -12.18 -18.61 -14.13
C THR A 103 -11.71 -19.04 -15.53
N HIS A 104 -10.74 -18.33 -16.12
CA HIS A 104 -10.25 -18.62 -17.45
C HIS A 104 -8.93 -19.41 -17.46
N GLY A 105 -8.42 -19.83 -16.30
CA GLY A 105 -7.13 -20.53 -16.19
C GLY A 105 -5.97 -19.71 -16.76
N LEU A 106 -5.95 -18.41 -16.46
CA LEU A 106 -4.97 -17.45 -16.98
C LEU A 106 -4.05 -16.94 -15.86
N ILE A 107 -2.80 -16.70 -16.22
CA ILE A 107 -1.81 -16.04 -15.40
C ILE A 107 -1.50 -14.67 -16.01
N LEU A 108 -1.52 -13.65 -15.15
CA LEU A 108 -1.07 -12.31 -15.49
C LEU A 108 0.41 -12.15 -15.14
N ARG A 109 1.25 -11.87 -16.13
CA ARG A 109 2.68 -11.58 -15.92
C ARG A 109 3.04 -10.19 -16.38
N ARG A 110 4.02 -9.60 -15.70
CA ARG A 110 4.64 -8.34 -16.08
C ARG A 110 5.85 -8.65 -16.96
N ILE A 111 6.05 -7.85 -18.00
CA ILE A 111 7.30 -7.85 -18.76
C ILE A 111 8.40 -7.30 -17.84
N SER A 112 9.60 -7.89 -17.88
CA SER A 112 10.75 -7.50 -17.07
C SER A 112 11.37 -6.15 -17.44
N ASP A 113 10.60 -5.27 -18.09
CA ASP A 113 11.02 -3.95 -18.52
C ASP A 113 10.50 -2.84 -17.58
N HIS A 114 10.99 -1.63 -17.85
CA HIS A 114 10.58 -0.40 -17.18
C HIS A 114 9.23 0.14 -17.69
N THR A 115 8.60 -0.52 -18.68
CA THR A 115 7.37 -0.01 -19.33
C THR A 115 6.09 -0.45 -18.62
N ASN A 116 6.20 -1.24 -17.55
CA ASN A 116 5.09 -1.73 -16.73
C ASN A 116 3.97 -2.36 -17.58
N ARG A 117 4.38 -3.09 -18.62
CA ARG A 117 3.47 -3.82 -19.51
C ARG A 117 3.18 -5.19 -18.94
N PHE A 118 1.95 -5.63 -19.12
CA PHE A 118 1.48 -6.94 -18.69
C PHE A 118 0.98 -7.75 -19.88
N TYR A 119 1.08 -9.07 -19.76
CA TYR A 119 0.55 -10.03 -20.72
C TYR A 119 -0.10 -11.20 -20.00
N LEU A 120 -0.97 -11.90 -20.73
CA LEU A 120 -1.68 -13.08 -20.26
C LEU A 120 -1.08 -14.33 -20.91
N ILE A 121 -0.89 -15.36 -20.08
CA ILE A 121 -0.50 -16.71 -20.47
C ILE A 121 -1.50 -17.70 -19.85
N GLU A 122 -1.74 -18.84 -20.50
CA GLU A 122 -2.55 -19.90 -19.91
C GLU A 122 -1.75 -20.60 -18.81
N GLU A 123 -2.43 -20.93 -17.72
CA GLU A 123 -1.84 -21.60 -16.57
C GLU A 123 -1.21 -22.95 -16.94
N LYS A 124 -1.87 -23.71 -17.83
CA LYS A 124 -1.36 -24.99 -18.36
C LYS A 124 -0.02 -24.82 -19.08
N LEU A 125 0.05 -23.88 -20.02
CA LEU A 125 1.25 -23.57 -20.80
C LEU A 125 2.40 -23.05 -19.94
N PHE A 126 2.07 -22.37 -18.82
CA PHE A 126 3.08 -21.90 -17.89
C PHE A 126 3.75 -23.05 -17.13
N HIS A 127 2.97 -24.02 -16.65
CA HIS A 127 3.49 -25.18 -15.92
C HIS A 127 4.28 -26.15 -16.80
N GLU A 128 4.02 -26.20 -18.11
CA GLU A 128 4.81 -26.99 -19.06
C GLU A 128 6.19 -26.38 -19.36
N GLN A 129 6.40 -25.10 -19.04
CA GLN A 129 7.61 -24.34 -19.33
C GLN A 129 8.52 -24.13 -18.11
N CYS A 130 8.15 -24.67 -16.95
CA CYS A 130 8.89 -24.57 -15.68
C CYS A 130 9.26 -25.96 -15.19
#